data_AF-A0A379LRB1-F1
#
_entry.id   AF-A0A379LRB1-F1
#
_cell.length_a   1.000
_cell.length_b   1.000
_cell.length_c   1.000
_cell.angle_alpha   90.00
_cell.angle_beta   90.00
_cell.angle_gamma   90.00
#
_symmetry.space_group_name_H-M   'P 1'
#
loop_
_entity.id
_entity.type
_entity.pdbx_description
1 polymer ?
#
loop_
_entity_poly.entity_id
_entity_poly.type
_entity_poly.pdbx_seq_one_letter_code
_entity_poly.pdbx_strand_id
1 'polypeptide(L)'
;METVVSVDYNWTATCRFADIVLPACTPYERNDLDAYGSYSNRGVIAMHKLVDPLYHSKSDFDIWYEFTKRMGREIEYSRAMNEMQWIEQLYEDCRAENLKKDFYMPEFKEFWEKGYVLFPEGDNWVRHADFREDPEVNALGTPSGFIEISSRKIASYGYEDCKGHPIWMEKTERSHRWPRF
;
A
#
# COMPACT_ATOMS: atom_id res chain seq x y z
N MET A 1 -22.40 2.32 18.53
CA MET A 1 -20.98 2.02 18.84
C MET A 1 -20.83 2.17 20.33
N GLU A 2 -20.26 1.16 21.00
CA GLU A 2 -20.08 1.18 22.46
C GLU A 2 -18.70 1.72 22.87
N THR A 3 -17.66 1.40 22.10
CA THR A 3 -16.29 1.89 22.32
C THR A 3 -15.61 2.21 21.00
N VAL A 4 -14.88 3.32 20.97
CA VAL A 4 -14.08 3.80 19.83
C VAL A 4 -12.63 4.00 20.29
N VAL A 5 -11.70 3.32 19.63
CA VAL A 5 -10.27 3.46 19.90
C VAL A 5 -9.61 4.07 18.67
N SER A 6 -8.80 5.10 18.88
CA SER A 6 -8.00 5.73 17.82
C SER A 6 -6.51 5.61 18.15
N VAL A 7 -5.71 5.24 17.16
CA VAL A 7 -4.24 5.18 17.26
C VAL A 7 -3.70 6.16 16.24
N ASP A 8 -3.02 7.21 16.71
CA ASP A 8 -2.54 8.30 15.86
C ASP A 8 -1.38 9.00 16.56
N TYR A 9 -0.50 9.64 15.79
CA TYR A 9 0.57 10.49 16.32
C TYR A 9 0.13 11.97 16.41
N ASN A 10 -1.02 12.34 15.82
CA ASN A 10 -1.62 13.66 15.93
C ASN A 10 -3.04 13.65 16.48
N TRP A 11 -3.44 14.80 17.04
CA TRP A 11 -4.78 15.02 17.59
C TRP A 11 -5.77 15.39 16.46
N THR A 12 -6.14 14.40 15.65
CA THR A 12 -7.06 14.56 14.52
C THR A 12 -8.51 14.71 14.98
N ALA A 13 -9.41 15.09 14.05
CA ALA A 13 -10.84 15.10 14.33
C ALA A 13 -11.34 13.71 14.77
N THR A 14 -10.82 12.62 14.19
CA THR A 14 -11.15 11.27 14.62
C THR A 14 -10.75 11.02 16.08
N CYS A 15 -9.52 11.37 16.48
CA CYS A 15 -9.08 11.24 17.86
C CYS A 15 -9.95 12.04 18.84
N ARG A 16 -10.42 13.23 18.44
CA ARG A 16 -11.29 14.07 19.27
C ARG A 16 -12.64 13.43 19.60
N PHE A 17 -13.12 12.52 18.74
CA PHE A 17 -14.38 11.80 18.93
C PHE A 17 -14.18 10.35 19.41
N ALA A 18 -12.96 9.96 19.77
CA ALA A 18 -12.66 8.62 20.28
C ALA A 18 -12.78 8.55 21.82
N ASP A 19 -13.17 7.39 22.35
CA ASP A 19 -13.21 7.14 23.80
C ASP A 19 -11.80 6.90 24.36
N ILE A 20 -10.93 6.26 23.57
CA ILE A 20 -9.54 5.95 23.91
C ILE A 20 -8.62 6.39 22.77
N VAL A 21 -7.56 7.11 23.11
CA VAL A 21 -6.51 7.51 22.16
C VAL A 21 -5.16 6.93 22.60
N LEU A 22 -4.49 6.21 21.70
CA LEU A 22 -3.16 5.66 21.93
C LEU A 22 -2.13 6.42 21.05
N PRO A 23 -1.07 7.00 21.64
CA PRO A 23 -0.11 7.80 20.89
C PRO A 23 0.89 6.92 20.12
N ALA A 24 0.81 6.93 18.80
CA ALA A 24 1.83 6.34 17.94
C ALA A 24 3.01 7.32 17.73
N CYS A 25 4.19 6.80 17.38
CA CYS A 25 5.32 7.60 16.93
C CYS A 25 5.35 7.68 15.39
N THR A 26 6.03 8.70 14.88
CA THR A 26 6.26 8.91 13.45
C THR A 26 7.29 7.93 12.90
N PRO A 27 7.38 7.77 11.55
CA PRO A 27 8.42 6.95 10.94
C PRO A 27 9.85 7.42 11.26
N TYR A 28 10.05 8.68 11.65
CA TYR A 28 11.37 9.22 12.00
C TYR A 28 11.85 8.79 13.40
N GLU A 29 10.98 8.17 14.19
CA GLU A 29 11.24 7.76 15.57
C GLU A 29 11.48 6.24 15.71
N ARG A 30 11.49 5.50 14.59
CA ARG A 30 11.62 4.04 14.51
C ARG A 30 12.45 3.62 13.30
N ASN A 31 12.86 2.36 13.24
CA ASN A 31 13.56 1.82 12.07
C ASN A 31 12.59 1.10 11.14
N ASP A 32 12.82 1.19 9.84
CA ASP A 32 12.04 0.47 8.82
C ASP A 32 12.86 0.32 7.51
N LEU A 33 12.26 -0.30 6.50
CA LEU A 33 12.76 -0.31 5.12
C LEU A 33 11.60 -0.20 4.12
N ASP A 34 11.82 0.45 2.98
CA ASP A 34 10.78 0.61 1.96
C ASP A 34 11.32 0.53 0.52
N ALA A 35 10.44 0.20 -0.41
CA ALA A 35 10.72 0.21 -1.84
C ALA A 35 10.76 1.65 -2.38
N TYR A 36 11.74 1.93 -3.23
CA TYR A 36 11.90 3.25 -3.84
C TYR A 36 11.03 3.39 -5.11
N GLY A 37 9.81 3.87 -4.92
CA GLY A 37 8.88 4.25 -5.99
C GLY A 37 8.01 3.09 -6.46
N SER A 38 6.69 3.26 -6.35
CA SER A 38 5.69 2.18 -6.46
C SER A 38 5.58 1.50 -7.83
N TYR A 39 6.01 2.16 -8.90
CA TYR A 39 5.98 1.61 -10.26
C TYR A 39 7.37 1.43 -10.86
N SER A 40 8.33 2.26 -10.45
CA SER A 40 9.71 2.17 -10.91
C SER A 40 10.48 1.05 -10.21
N ASN A 41 10.12 0.74 -8.95
CA ASN A 41 10.88 -0.16 -8.08
C ASN A 41 12.39 0.12 -8.19
N ARG A 42 12.77 1.38 -8.02
CA ARG A 42 14.12 1.88 -8.31
C ARG A 42 15.17 1.30 -7.37
N GLY A 43 14.74 0.72 -6.25
CA GLY A 43 15.61 0.20 -5.22
C GLY A 43 14.88 -0.05 -3.90
N VAL A 44 15.67 -0.26 -2.86
CA VAL A 44 15.22 -0.37 -1.46
C VAL A 44 15.97 0.68 -0.64
N ILE A 45 15.26 1.35 0.26
CA ILE A 45 15.79 2.41 1.14
C ILE A 45 15.68 1.93 2.59
N ALA A 46 16.73 2.14 3.37
CA ALA A 46 16.70 1.98 4.81
C ALA A 46 16.14 3.26 5.45
N MET A 47 15.11 3.11 6.29
CA MET A 47 14.53 4.20 7.05
C MET A 47 15.09 4.15 8.46
N HIS A 48 16.21 4.82 8.68
CA HIS A 48 16.85 4.87 10.00
C HIS A 48 16.06 5.74 10.97
N LYS A 49 15.96 5.28 12.21
CA LYS A 49 15.51 6.10 13.33
C LYS A 49 16.38 7.34 13.47
N LEU A 50 15.77 8.52 13.41
CA LEU A 50 16.46 9.82 13.50
C LEU A 50 16.49 10.38 14.92
N VAL A 51 15.41 10.19 15.68
CA VAL A 51 15.27 10.64 17.07
C VAL A 51 14.53 9.59 17.90
N ASP A 52 14.60 9.69 19.23
CA ASP A 52 13.79 8.84 20.09
C ASP A 52 12.30 9.21 20.04
N PRO A 53 11.37 8.24 20.21
CA PRO A 53 9.95 8.51 20.33
C PRO A 53 9.67 9.60 21.38
N LEU A 54 8.98 10.65 20.95
CA LEU A 54 8.69 11.81 21.77
C LEU A 54 7.59 11.49 22.80
N TYR A 55 7.74 12.09 23.98
CA TYR A 55 6.81 11.97 25.10
C TYR A 55 6.59 10.51 25.53
N HIS A 56 5.36 10.00 25.36
CA HIS A 56 4.96 8.63 25.69
C HIS A 56 4.51 7.86 24.46
N SER A 57 4.82 8.36 23.26
CA SER A 57 4.51 7.67 22.02
C SER A 57 5.30 6.37 21.89
N LYS A 58 4.76 5.43 21.11
CA LYS A 58 5.36 4.13 20.84
C LYS A 58 5.23 3.80 19.35
N SER A 59 6.10 2.93 18.83
CA SER A 59 5.88 2.36 17.51
C SER A 59 4.56 1.57 17.51
N ASP A 60 3.89 1.49 16.35
CA ASP A 60 2.67 0.69 16.24
C ASP A 60 2.94 -0.78 16.62
N PHE A 61 4.11 -1.30 16.25
CA PHE A 61 4.56 -2.64 16.64
C PHE A 61 4.59 -2.80 18.17
N ASP A 62 5.17 -1.85 18.90
CA ASP A 62 5.23 -1.91 20.37
C ASP A 62 3.86 -1.77 21.03
N ILE A 63 2.97 -0.94 20.49
CA ILE A 63 1.60 -0.79 20.99
C ILE A 63 0.87 -2.14 20.94
N TRP A 64 0.96 -2.82 19.79
CA TRP A 64 0.31 -4.12 19.59
C TRP A 64 1.04 -5.28 20.29
N TYR A 65 2.36 -5.21 20.40
CA TYR A 65 3.14 -6.14 21.22
C TYR A 65 2.70 -6.08 22.69
N GLU A 66 2.59 -4.88 23.25
CA GLU A 66 2.13 -4.69 24.64
C GLU A 66 0.67 -5.10 24.84
N PHE A 67 -0.19 -4.87 23.83
CA PHE A 67 -1.57 -5.34 23.87
C PHE A 67 -1.65 -6.87 23.87
N THR A 68 -0.93 -7.54 22.98
CA THR A 68 -0.94 -9.02 22.87
C THR A 68 -0.26 -9.69 24.07
N LYS A 69 0.73 -9.04 24.68
CA LYS A 69 1.33 -9.46 25.94
C LYS A 69 0.34 -9.51 27.10
N ARG A 70 -0.61 -8.56 27.17
CA ARG A 70 -1.70 -8.60 28.17
C ARG A 70 -2.65 -9.78 27.95
N MET A 71 -2.65 -10.35 26.75
CA MET A 71 -3.39 -11.55 26.40
C MET A 71 -2.55 -12.84 26.48
N GLY A 72 -1.26 -12.74 26.80
CA GLY A 72 -0.31 -13.87 26.79
C GLY A 72 -0.07 -14.46 25.39
N ARG A 73 -0.11 -13.62 24.35
CA ARG A 73 0.05 -14.01 22.93
C ARG A 73 1.11 -13.20 22.18
N GLU A 74 2.06 -12.64 22.92
CA GLU A 74 3.11 -11.79 22.38
C GLU A 74 4.06 -12.54 21.44
N ILE A 75 4.29 -13.83 21.69
CA ILE A 75 5.17 -14.67 20.88
C ILE A 75 4.54 -14.99 19.53
N GLU A 76 3.24 -15.28 19.48
CA GLU A 76 2.52 -15.51 18.22
C GLU A 76 2.41 -14.23 17.39
N TYR A 77 2.27 -13.08 18.05
CA TYR A 77 2.24 -11.79 17.39
C TYR A 77 3.61 -11.41 16.82
N SER A 78 4.65 -11.37 17.66
CA SER A 78 5.99 -10.91 17.25
C SER A 78 6.79 -11.98 16.51
N ARG A 79 6.35 -13.24 16.56
CA ARG A 79 7.11 -14.43 16.14
C ARG A 79 8.47 -14.55 16.86
N ALA A 80 8.52 -14.08 18.11
CA ALA A 80 9.74 -13.94 18.90
C ALA A 80 10.84 -13.09 18.22
N MET A 81 10.46 -12.18 17.33
CA MET A 81 11.37 -11.24 16.66
C MET A 81 11.14 -9.81 17.14
N ASN A 82 12.23 -9.05 17.24
CA ASN A 82 12.21 -7.60 17.47
C ASN A 82 12.19 -6.82 16.15
N GLU A 83 12.10 -5.49 16.23
CA GLU A 83 12.08 -4.56 15.08
C GLU A 83 13.20 -4.86 14.07
N MET A 84 14.45 -4.90 14.52
CA MET A 84 15.60 -5.11 13.63
C MET A 84 15.64 -6.50 13.02
N GLN A 85 15.20 -7.53 13.74
CA GLN A 85 15.12 -8.90 13.21
C GLN A 85 14.07 -9.02 12.11
N TRP A 86 12.94 -8.31 12.23
CA TRP A 86 11.94 -8.23 11.16
C TRP A 86 12.50 -7.54 9.92
N ILE A 87 13.16 -6.41 10.10
CA ILE A 87 13.79 -5.65 9.01
C ILE A 87 14.83 -6.51 8.28
N GLU A 88 15.74 -7.15 9.02
CA GLU A 88 16.78 -8.01 8.45
C GLU A 88 16.18 -9.21 7.70
N GLN A 89 15.16 -9.88 8.27
CA GLN A 89 14.48 -10.99 7.62
C GLN A 89 13.83 -10.57 6.29
N LEU A 90 13.09 -9.46 6.28
CA LEU A 90 12.43 -8.95 5.07
C LEU A 90 13.45 -8.58 3.98
N TYR A 91 14.57 -7.97 4.38
CA TYR A 91 15.65 -7.64 3.46
C TYR A 91 16.31 -8.89 2.87
N GLU A 92 16.64 -9.89 3.69
CA GLU A 92 17.29 -11.12 3.22
C GLU A 92 16.36 -11.98 2.35
N ASP A 93 15.06 -12.02 2.64
CA ASP A 93 14.07 -12.68 1.76
C ASP A 93 14.01 -12.00 0.39
N CYS A 94 13.99 -10.66 0.37
CA CYS A 94 14.05 -9.87 -0.87
C CYS A 94 15.36 -10.13 -1.64
N ARG A 95 16.49 -10.14 -0.95
CA ARG A 95 17.81 -10.44 -1.51
C ARG A 95 17.88 -11.84 -2.10
N ALA A 96 17.34 -12.85 -1.42
CA ALA A 96 17.32 -14.23 -1.90
C ALA A 96 16.50 -14.39 -3.19
N GLU A 97 15.36 -13.71 -3.31
CA GLU A 97 14.54 -13.74 -4.53
C GLU A 97 15.19 -12.97 -5.70
N ASN A 98 15.85 -11.85 -5.42
CA ASN A 98 16.54 -11.06 -6.43
C ASN A 98 17.81 -11.73 -6.95
N LEU A 99 18.50 -12.50 -6.10
CA LEU A 99 19.66 -13.31 -6.50
C LEU A 99 19.28 -14.35 -7.58
N LYS A 100 18.07 -14.88 -7.55
CA LYS A 100 17.55 -15.81 -8.60
C LYS A 100 17.32 -15.14 -9.95
N LYS A 101 17.31 -13.80 -9.99
CA LYS A 101 17.04 -12.96 -11.16
C LYS A 101 18.26 -12.14 -11.58
N ASP A 102 19.43 -12.50 -11.11
CA ASP A 102 20.71 -11.81 -11.37
C ASP A 102 20.75 -10.34 -10.92
N PHE A 103 19.91 -9.94 -9.95
CA PHE A 103 20.00 -8.64 -9.30
C PHE A 103 20.85 -8.73 -8.03
N TYR A 104 21.98 -8.04 -8.03
CA TYR A 104 22.86 -7.97 -6.87
C TYR A 104 22.27 -7.08 -5.77
N MET A 105 22.23 -7.61 -4.55
CA MET A 105 21.96 -6.87 -3.33
C MET A 105 23.07 -7.18 -2.30
N PRO A 106 23.64 -6.17 -1.63
CA PRO A 106 24.69 -6.38 -0.62
C PRO A 106 24.12 -7.12 0.61
N GLU A 107 24.96 -7.60 1.51
CA GLU A 107 24.50 -8.16 2.79
C GLU A 107 23.80 -7.08 3.63
N PHE A 108 22.88 -7.47 4.51
CA PHE A 108 22.08 -6.54 5.31
C PHE A 108 22.92 -5.45 6.01
N LYS A 109 24.06 -5.82 6.61
CA LYS A 109 24.94 -4.87 7.30
C LYS A 109 25.48 -3.77 6.37
N GLU A 110 25.89 -4.12 5.15
CA GLU A 110 26.40 -3.15 4.17
C GLU A 110 25.25 -2.29 3.63
N PHE A 111 24.08 -2.88 3.37
CA PHE A 111 22.88 -2.13 3.00
C PHE A 111 22.49 -1.10 4.08
N TRP A 112 22.46 -1.51 5.34
CA TRP A 112 22.08 -0.66 6.46
C TRP A 112 23.08 0.47 6.67
N GLU A 113 24.38 0.23 6.52
CA GLU A 113 25.40 1.30 6.59
C GLU A 113 25.28 2.29 5.42
N LYS A 114 25.00 1.78 4.21
CA LYS A 114 24.86 2.61 3.00
C LYS A 114 23.54 3.39 2.95
N GLY A 115 22.47 2.84 3.51
CA GLY A 115 21.13 3.41 3.55
C GLY A 115 20.25 3.15 2.32
N TYR A 116 20.78 2.58 1.24
CA TYR A 116 20.01 2.23 0.04
C TYR A 116 20.71 1.24 -0.89
N VAL A 117 19.93 0.53 -1.69
CA VAL A 117 20.36 -0.26 -2.86
C VAL A 117 19.52 0.13 -4.06
N LEU A 118 20.14 0.33 -5.23
CA LEU A 118 19.44 0.70 -6.47
C LEU A 118 19.42 -0.48 -7.45
N PHE A 119 18.30 -0.65 -8.13
CA PHE A 119 18.14 -1.58 -9.24
C PHE A 119 18.40 -0.89 -10.58
N PRO A 120 18.85 -1.65 -11.60
CA PRO A 120 19.06 -1.12 -12.94
C PRO A 120 17.74 -0.64 -13.55
N GLU A 121 17.86 0.18 -14.59
CA GLU A 121 16.68 0.64 -15.33
C GLU A 121 16.07 -0.51 -16.14
N GLY A 122 14.75 -0.50 -16.25
CA GLY A 122 14.03 -1.46 -17.08
C GLY A 122 14.05 -1.08 -18.56
N ASP A 123 13.58 -1.99 -19.39
CA ASP A 123 13.43 -1.76 -20.82
C ASP A 123 12.19 -0.91 -21.14
N ASN A 124 12.16 -0.38 -22.37
CA ASN A 124 10.98 0.31 -22.87
C ASN A 124 9.79 -0.65 -22.97
N TRP A 125 8.64 -0.21 -22.48
CA TRP A 125 7.38 -0.95 -22.58
C TRP A 125 6.27 -0.05 -23.12
N VAL A 126 5.52 -0.57 -24.09
CA VAL A 126 4.41 0.15 -24.74
C VAL A 126 3.09 -0.49 -24.34
N ARG A 127 2.27 0.29 -23.63
CA ARG A 127 0.97 -0.17 -23.15
C ARG A 127 0.06 -0.58 -24.32
N HIS A 128 -0.50 -1.80 -24.25
CA HIS A 128 -1.38 -2.41 -25.25
C HIS A 128 -0.76 -2.72 -26.62
N ALA A 129 0.57 -2.75 -26.76
CA ALA A 129 1.21 -3.17 -28.02
C ALA A 129 0.82 -4.60 -28.42
N ASP A 130 0.96 -5.58 -27.51
CA ASP A 130 0.69 -7.00 -27.81
C ASP A 130 -0.77 -7.27 -28.23
N PHE A 131 -1.73 -6.61 -27.57
CA PHE A 131 -3.16 -6.70 -27.95
C PHE A 131 -3.42 -6.10 -29.35
N ARG A 132 -2.68 -5.06 -29.73
CA ARG A 132 -2.78 -4.45 -31.06
C ARG A 132 -2.14 -5.36 -32.13
N GLU A 133 -1.06 -6.05 -31.79
CA GLU A 133 -0.37 -6.96 -32.70
C GLU A 133 -1.19 -8.22 -32.99
N ASP A 134 -1.69 -8.89 -31.94
CA ASP A 134 -2.53 -10.07 -32.07
C ASP A 134 -3.54 -10.16 -30.92
N PRO A 135 -4.80 -9.74 -31.13
CA PRO A 135 -5.83 -9.78 -30.10
C PRO A 135 -6.41 -11.18 -29.84
N GLU A 136 -6.18 -12.18 -30.71
CA GLU A 136 -6.64 -13.55 -30.49
C GLU A 136 -5.71 -14.27 -29.50
N VAL A 137 -4.40 -14.01 -29.59
CA VAL A 137 -3.40 -14.53 -28.65
C VAL A 137 -3.36 -13.71 -27.35
N ASN A 138 -3.46 -12.38 -27.44
CA ASN A 138 -3.32 -11.46 -26.31
C ASN A 138 -4.65 -10.80 -25.92
N ALA A 139 -5.71 -11.62 -25.78
CA ALA A 139 -7.05 -11.14 -25.45
C ALA A 139 -7.11 -10.39 -24.11
N LEU A 140 -8.00 -9.39 -24.03
CA LEU A 140 -8.27 -8.68 -22.77
C LEU A 140 -9.07 -9.54 -21.79
N GLY A 141 -9.02 -9.22 -20.49
CA GLY A 141 -9.77 -9.91 -19.43
C GLY A 141 -11.30 -9.67 -19.44
N THR A 142 -11.88 -9.28 -20.57
CA THR A 142 -13.33 -9.06 -20.74
C THR A 142 -14.02 -10.34 -21.21
N PRO A 143 -15.35 -10.49 -21.03
CA PRO A 143 -16.09 -11.66 -21.52
C PRO A 143 -15.92 -11.93 -23.03
N SER A 144 -15.74 -10.89 -23.84
CA SER A 144 -15.50 -11.02 -25.28
C SER A 144 -14.02 -11.16 -25.67
N GLY A 145 -13.07 -10.89 -24.77
CA GLY A 145 -11.65 -10.75 -25.11
C GLY A 145 -11.28 -9.40 -25.76
N PHE A 146 -12.26 -8.53 -26.03
CA PHE A 146 -12.08 -7.23 -26.68
C PHE A 146 -12.55 -6.06 -25.80
N ILE A 147 -12.31 -4.84 -26.27
CA ILE A 147 -12.86 -3.62 -25.67
C ILE A 147 -14.38 -3.61 -25.89
N GLU A 148 -15.14 -3.73 -24.79
CA GLU A 148 -16.60 -3.71 -24.84
C GLU A 148 -17.13 -2.28 -24.75
N ILE A 149 -17.41 -1.66 -25.91
CA ILE A 149 -18.12 -0.37 -25.96
C ILE A 149 -19.53 -0.47 -25.34
N SER A 150 -20.13 -1.66 -25.45
CA SER A 150 -21.38 -2.04 -24.79
C SER A 150 -21.20 -3.37 -24.06
N SER A 151 -21.40 -3.38 -22.74
CA SER A 151 -21.30 -4.58 -21.90
C SER A 151 -22.66 -5.22 -21.66
N ARG A 152 -22.84 -6.43 -22.22
CA ARG A 152 -24.04 -7.25 -21.97
C ARG A 152 -24.21 -7.62 -20.50
N LYS A 153 -23.10 -7.82 -19.79
CA LYS A 153 -23.09 -8.13 -18.36
C LYS A 153 -23.72 -7.00 -17.54
N ILE A 154 -23.25 -5.76 -17.73
CA ILE A 154 -23.82 -4.57 -17.06
C ILE A 154 -25.28 -4.37 -17.48
N ALA A 155 -25.59 -4.48 -18.77
CA ALA A 155 -26.97 -4.32 -19.26
C ALA A 155 -27.95 -5.29 -18.57
N SER A 156 -27.51 -6.53 -18.29
CA SER A 156 -28.35 -7.56 -17.69
C SER A 156 -28.76 -7.27 -16.23
N TYR A 157 -28.03 -6.41 -15.52
CA TYR A 157 -28.35 -6.03 -14.14
C TYR A 157 -29.54 -5.07 -14.03
N GLY A 158 -29.92 -4.40 -15.14
CA GLY A 158 -31.08 -3.53 -15.16
C GLY A 158 -30.97 -2.27 -14.28
N TYR A 159 -29.76 -1.86 -13.90
CA TYR A 159 -29.56 -0.67 -13.07
C TYR A 159 -30.05 0.61 -13.76
N GLU A 160 -30.63 1.51 -12.98
CA GLU A 160 -31.15 2.78 -13.50
C GLU A 160 -30.02 3.76 -13.85
N ASP A 161 -29.01 3.81 -12.98
CA ASP A 161 -27.91 4.79 -12.93
C ASP A 161 -26.58 4.28 -13.51
N CYS A 162 -26.57 3.07 -14.09
CA CYS A 162 -25.42 2.49 -14.75
C CYS A 162 -25.88 1.56 -15.89
N LYS A 163 -25.97 2.11 -17.11
CA LYS A 163 -26.42 1.37 -18.30
C LYS A 163 -25.29 0.57 -18.94
N GLY A 164 -25.67 -0.33 -19.85
CA GLY A 164 -24.73 -1.21 -20.55
C GLY A 164 -23.72 -0.51 -21.48
N HIS A 165 -23.89 0.77 -21.77
CA HIS A 165 -22.94 1.57 -22.55
C HIS A 165 -22.82 2.97 -21.95
N PRO A 166 -21.76 3.74 -22.27
CA PRO A 166 -21.61 5.11 -21.81
C PRO A 166 -22.82 5.97 -22.19
N ILE A 167 -23.37 6.70 -21.22
CA ILE A 167 -24.44 7.68 -21.40
C ILE A 167 -24.20 8.91 -20.52
N TRP A 168 -24.77 10.04 -20.90
CA TRP A 168 -24.86 11.21 -20.03
C TRP A 168 -26.05 11.05 -19.08
N MET A 169 -25.82 11.30 -17.78
CA MET A 169 -26.86 11.35 -16.74
C MET A 169 -26.73 12.66 -15.96
N GLU A 170 -27.85 13.34 -15.74
CA GLU A 170 -27.83 14.60 -14.98
C GLU A 170 -27.54 14.32 -13.50
N LYS A 171 -26.63 15.10 -12.91
CA LYS A 171 -26.29 14.99 -11.49
C LYS A 171 -27.34 15.68 -10.63
N THR A 172 -27.45 15.27 -9.37
CA THR A 172 -28.32 15.93 -8.38
C THR A 172 -28.01 17.43 -8.27
N GLU A 173 -26.72 17.77 -8.26
CA GLU A 173 -26.23 19.15 -8.17
C GLU A 173 -25.25 19.45 -9.32
N ARG A 174 -25.46 20.59 -9.98
CA ARG A 174 -24.59 21.14 -11.03
C ARG A 174 -24.55 22.66 -10.89
N SER A 175 -23.34 23.24 -10.87
CA SER A 175 -23.10 24.66 -10.58
C SER A 175 -23.69 25.66 -11.58
N HIS A 176 -24.13 25.20 -12.76
CA HIS A 176 -24.69 26.04 -13.82
C HIS A 176 -26.07 25.54 -14.23
N ARG A 177 -27.10 25.83 -13.43
CA ARG A 177 -28.47 25.87 -13.95
C ARG A 177 -28.69 27.26 -14.52
N TRP A 178 -28.74 27.37 -15.85
CA TRP A 178 -29.57 28.39 -16.48
C TRP A 178 -31.03 28.16 -16.04
N PRO A 179 -31.85 29.22 -15.89
CA PRO A 179 -33.21 29.06 -15.39
C PRO A 179 -33.97 28.05 -16.26
N ARG A 180 -34.64 27.09 -15.60
CA ARG A 180 -35.68 26.30 -16.27
C ARG A 180 -36.85 27.27 -16.50
N PHE A 181 -37.03 27.70 -17.74
CA PHE A 181 -38.26 28.36 -18.21
C PHE A 181 -39.33 27.31 -18.49
#